data_AF-A0A5E4QCJ4-F1
#
_entry.id   AF-A0A5E4QCJ4-F1
#
_cell.length_a   1.000
_cell.length_b   1.000
_cell.length_c   1.000
_cell.angle_alpha   90.00
_cell.angle_beta   90.00
_cell.angle_gamma   90.00
#
_symmetry.space_group_name_H-M   'P 1'
#
loop_
_entity.id
_entity.type
_entity.pdbx_description
1 polymer ?
#
loop_
_entity_poly.entity_id
_entity_poly.type
_entity_poly.pdbx_seq_one_letter_code
_entity_poly.pdbx_strand_id
1 'polypeptide(L)'
;MDEPQLKAAGLSLNEGFRLVRDVCYPDDVTINIFVVCLGVIMGLLLLGLVKAFLGLFCMCIGTQGLHLLLQMPRKLDHYYEAGLRKYTVEYDKDGWPIHPETKKRGVRLVSKPMEFVLNIIFFVSVPCIVLLNSFRQIKEKCRSVEKNMSSQRRNNKKCFSSQDIQNKKLRWRKQQSRLRRWMTPEAELLSTDIWQRGLSPTGQKMEPLLNETQFSAKYDEKRTIPDSEQDDAEYVLTQIQRSKESLAKCQNRVKATNSSTKDSRWAK
;
A
#
# COMPACT_ATOMS: atom_id res chain seq x y z
N MET A 1 31.88 37.42 10.11
CA MET A 1 31.94 35.98 9.81
C MET A 1 32.07 35.86 8.32
N ASP A 2 33.17 35.27 7.87
CA ASP A 2 33.58 35.33 6.48
C ASP A 2 32.84 34.26 5.65
N GLU A 3 32.47 34.60 4.43
CA GLU A 3 31.80 33.73 3.45
C GLU A 3 32.36 32.28 3.33
N PRO A 4 33.68 32.02 3.41
CA PRO A 4 34.20 30.65 3.38
C PRO A 4 33.83 29.82 4.63
N GLN A 5 33.65 30.45 5.79
CA GLN A 5 33.29 29.75 7.02
C GLN A 5 31.83 29.27 6.98
N LEU A 6 30.93 30.02 6.34
CA LEU A 6 29.54 29.60 6.09
C LEU A 6 29.46 28.40 5.14
N LYS A 7 30.26 28.40 4.06
CA LYS A 7 30.32 27.28 3.11
C LYS A 7 30.89 26.01 3.75
N ALA A 8 31.88 26.14 4.64
CA ALA A 8 32.43 25.02 5.38
C ALA A 8 31.45 24.41 6.39
N ALA A 9 30.54 25.22 6.94
CA ALA A 9 29.46 24.76 7.81
C ALA A 9 28.31 24.06 7.06
N GLY A 10 28.38 23.96 5.72
CA GLY A 10 27.33 23.34 4.90
C GLY A 10 26.04 24.15 4.81
N LEU A 11 26.05 25.41 5.27
CA LEU A 11 24.93 26.32 5.19
C LEU A 11 25.07 27.13 3.91
N SER A 12 24.40 26.69 2.85
CA SER A 12 24.20 27.54 1.67
C SER A 12 23.31 28.72 2.08
N LEU A 13 23.82 29.95 1.91
CA LEU A 13 23.09 31.21 2.14
C LEU A 13 21.91 31.40 1.17
N ASN A 14 21.74 30.49 0.22
CA ASN A 14 20.48 30.31 -0.45
C ASN A 14 19.58 29.55 0.54
N GLU A 15 18.88 30.29 1.39
CA GLU A 15 17.68 29.82 2.07
C GLU A 15 16.72 29.35 0.97
N GLY A 16 16.91 28.10 0.55
CA GLY A 16 15.91 27.34 -0.14
C GLY A 16 14.76 27.27 0.85
N PHE A 17 13.79 28.16 0.65
CA PHE A 17 12.42 27.98 1.07
C PHE A 17 12.18 26.48 1.09
N ARG A 18 12.01 25.91 2.29
CA ARG A 18 11.41 24.59 2.40
C ARG A 18 10.11 24.73 1.64
N LEU A 19 10.09 24.28 0.39
CA LEU A 19 8.90 24.07 -0.39
C LEU A 19 8.15 23.01 0.41
N VAL A 20 7.36 23.50 1.38
CA VAL A 20 6.07 22.93 1.68
C VAL A 20 5.50 22.71 0.30
N ARG A 21 5.48 21.44 -0.12
CA ARG A 21 4.67 21.01 -1.24
C ARG A 21 3.24 21.25 -0.79
N ASP A 22 2.82 22.50 -0.77
CA ASP A 22 1.44 22.86 -1.00
C ASP A 22 1.22 22.38 -2.41
N VAL A 23 0.71 21.15 -2.47
CA VAL A 23 0.07 20.62 -3.65
C VAL A 23 -1.12 21.54 -3.84
N CYS A 24 -0.91 22.69 -4.48
CA CYS A 24 -1.95 23.52 -5.03
C CYS A 24 -2.64 22.66 -6.08
N TYR A 25 -3.58 21.82 -5.63
CA TYR A 25 -4.62 21.37 -6.52
C TYR A 25 -5.24 22.64 -7.12
N PRO A 26 -5.44 22.69 -8.46
CA PRO A 26 -6.17 23.81 -9.03
C PRO A 26 -7.51 23.88 -8.29
N ASP A 27 -7.74 24.99 -7.58
CA ASP A 27 -8.92 25.18 -6.74
C ASP A 27 -10.21 24.92 -7.54
N ASP A 28 -10.17 25.15 -8.85
CA ASP A 28 -11.25 24.82 -9.78
C ASP A 28 -11.66 23.34 -9.72
N VAL A 29 -10.71 22.41 -9.63
CA VAL A 29 -11.01 20.97 -9.60
C VAL A 29 -11.59 20.57 -8.25
N THR A 30 -11.07 21.10 -7.15
CA THR A 30 -11.61 20.79 -5.81
C THR A 30 -13.02 21.36 -5.67
N ILE A 31 -13.24 22.61 -6.09
CA ILE A 31 -14.55 23.26 -6.10
C ILE A 31 -15.54 22.48 -6.97
N ASN A 32 -15.14 22.08 -8.18
CA ASN A 32 -16.00 21.28 -9.07
C ASN A 32 -16.39 19.93 -8.42
N ILE A 33 -15.46 19.24 -7.77
CA ILE A 33 -15.76 18.00 -7.04
C ILE A 33 -16.75 18.28 -5.90
N PHE A 34 -16.55 19.35 -5.13
CA PHE A 34 -17.48 19.71 -4.05
C PHE A 34 -18.88 20.02 -4.59
N VAL A 35 -18.99 20.80 -5.67
CA VAL A 35 -20.27 21.14 -6.30
C VAL A 35 -20.98 19.89 -6.80
N VAL A 36 -20.25 18.98 -7.47
CA VAL A 36 -20.81 17.70 -7.93
C VAL A 36 -21.27 16.85 -6.75
N CYS A 37 -20.45 16.71 -5.71
CA CYS A 37 -20.81 15.96 -4.50
C CYS A 37 -22.05 16.53 -3.81
N LEU A 38 -22.13 17.86 -3.65
CA LEU A 38 -23.30 18.53 -3.08
C LEU A 38 -24.53 18.32 -3.98
N GLY A 39 -24.39 18.45 -5.30
CA GLY A 39 -25.46 18.19 -6.25
C GLY A 39 -26.00 16.77 -6.15
N VAL A 40 -25.12 15.77 -6.03
CA VAL A 40 -25.50 14.36 -5.83
C VAL A 40 -26.23 14.18 -4.50
N ILE A 41 -25.72 14.73 -3.40
CA ILE A 41 -26.36 14.62 -2.08
C ILE A 41 -27.75 15.28 -2.11
N MET A 42 -27.87 16.46 -2.70
CA MET A 42 -29.15 17.17 -2.86
C MET A 42 -30.13 16.37 -3.73
N GLY A 43 -29.67 15.77 -4.83
CA GLY A 43 -30.47 14.88 -5.67
C GLY A 43 -30.96 13.65 -4.91
N LEU A 44 -30.10 13.01 -4.11
CA LEU A 44 -30.46 11.87 -3.26
C LEU A 44 -31.47 12.26 -2.18
N LEU A 45 -31.35 13.45 -1.59
CA LEU A 45 -32.32 13.98 -0.64
C LEU A 45 -33.67 14.25 -1.30
N LEU A 46 -33.70 14.78 -2.52
CA LEU A 46 -34.94 14.97 -3.29
C LEU A 46 -35.62 13.63 -3.59
N LEU A 47 -34.86 12.61 -4.00
CA LEU A 47 -35.38 11.25 -4.18
C LEU A 47 -35.90 10.67 -2.86
N GLY A 48 -35.21 10.92 -1.75
CA GLY A 48 -35.65 10.59 -0.40
C GLY A 48 -36.96 11.26 -0.02
N LEU A 49 -37.12 12.54 -0.35
CA LEU A 49 -38.37 13.27 -0.14
C LEU A 49 -39.51 12.67 -0.97
N VAL A 50 -39.29 12.39 -2.26
CA VAL A 50 -40.28 11.74 -3.11
C VAL A 50 -40.70 10.39 -2.52
N LYS A 51 -39.73 9.56 -2.08
CA LYS A 51 -40.02 8.29 -1.40
C LYS A 51 -40.75 8.50 -0.08
N ALA A 52 -40.41 9.53 0.69
CA ALA A 52 -41.09 9.84 1.95
C ALA A 52 -42.56 10.24 1.71
N PHE A 53 -42.83 11.05 0.68
CA PHE A 53 -44.20 11.36 0.26
C PHE A 53 -44.94 10.12 -0.23
N LEU A 54 -44.32 9.29 -1.08
CA LEU A 54 -44.91 8.00 -1.50
C LEU A 54 -45.18 7.08 -0.31
N GLY A 55 -44.33 7.09 0.72
CA GLY A 55 -44.51 6.34 1.96
C GLY A 55 -45.68 6.85 2.81
N LEU A 56 -46.03 8.14 2.72
CA LEU A 56 -47.23 8.69 3.35
C LEU A 56 -48.51 8.19 2.68
N PHE A 57 -48.51 8.06 1.35
CA PHE A 57 -49.65 7.53 0.59
C PHE A 57 -49.76 6.00 0.67
N CYS A 58 -48.63 5.30 0.64
CA CYS A 58 -48.55 3.84 0.59
C CYS A 58 -47.60 3.30 1.68
N MET A 59 -48.17 2.76 2.77
CA MET A 59 -47.39 2.19 3.89
C MET A 59 -46.45 1.06 3.46
N CYS A 60 -46.81 0.28 2.44
CA CYS A 60 -45.95 -0.78 1.90
C CYS A 60 -44.62 -0.22 1.36
N ILE A 61 -44.65 0.93 0.69
CA ILE A 61 -43.47 1.56 0.08
C ILE A 61 -42.60 2.23 1.14
N GLY A 62 -43.23 2.79 2.17
CA GLY A 62 -42.54 3.44 3.30
C GLY A 62 -41.78 2.45 4.19
N THR A 63 -42.28 1.22 4.31
CA THR A 63 -41.64 0.15 5.09
C THR A 63 -40.61 -0.65 4.27
N GLN A 64 -40.73 -0.64 2.95
CA GLN A 64 -39.80 -1.34 2.06
C GLN A 64 -38.38 -0.73 2.14
N GLY A 65 -37.43 -1.56 2.58
CA GLY A 65 -36.02 -1.20 2.73
C GLY A 65 -35.62 -0.65 4.10
N LEU A 66 -36.58 -0.29 4.96
CA LEU A 66 -36.29 0.27 6.29
C LEU A 66 -35.53 -0.71 7.19
N HIS A 67 -35.71 -2.01 6.97
CA HIS A 67 -34.98 -3.09 7.64
C HIS A 67 -33.46 -3.05 7.40
N LEU A 68 -33.01 -2.40 6.33
CA LEU A 68 -31.58 -2.26 6.04
C LEU A 68 -30.92 -1.17 6.90
N LEU A 69 -31.70 -0.16 7.31
CA LEU A 69 -31.22 0.96 8.13
C LEU A 69 -31.36 0.69 9.63
N LEU A 70 -32.46 0.04 10.02
CA LEU A 70 -32.76 -0.26 11.40
C LEU A 70 -32.33 -1.69 11.72
N GLN A 71 -31.41 -1.83 12.67
CA GLN A 71 -31.10 -3.11 13.26
C GLN A 71 -32.32 -3.57 14.08
N MET A 72 -33.06 -4.53 13.55
CA MET A 72 -34.17 -5.19 14.26
C MET A 72 -33.62 -6.42 15.01
N PRO A 73 -34.16 -6.78 16.20
CA PRO A 73 -35.29 -6.17 16.91
C PRO A 73 -34.88 -4.96 17.77
N ARG A 74 -35.67 -3.87 17.70
CA ARG A 74 -35.49 -2.65 18.50
C ARG A 74 -36.48 -2.64 19.66
N LYS A 75 -36.02 -2.26 20.86
CA LYS A 75 -36.91 -2.02 22.02
C LYS A 75 -37.76 -0.77 21.77
N LEU A 76 -39.08 -0.92 21.85
CA LEU A 76 -40.08 0.15 21.90
C LEU A 76 -40.35 0.56 23.35
N ASP A 77 -40.32 1.87 23.61
CA ASP A 77 -40.71 2.39 24.92
C ASP A 77 -42.25 2.37 25.10
N HIS A 78 -43.00 2.57 24.01
CA HIS A 78 -44.45 2.58 23.98
C HIS A 78 -44.98 2.21 22.59
N TYR A 79 -46.23 1.75 22.52
CA TYR A 79 -46.91 1.54 21.24
C TYR A 79 -47.21 2.86 20.54
N TYR A 80 -46.91 2.95 19.25
CA TYR A 80 -47.20 4.12 18.43
C TYR A 80 -48.66 4.21 17.96
N GLU A 81 -49.41 3.12 18.11
CA GLU A 81 -50.83 3.05 17.72
C GLU A 81 -51.70 3.66 18.82
N ALA A 82 -52.63 4.55 18.44
CA ALA A 82 -53.42 5.33 19.38
C ALA A 82 -54.23 4.47 20.36
N GLY A 83 -54.75 3.32 19.89
CA GLY A 83 -55.50 2.37 20.72
C GLY A 83 -54.64 1.61 21.73
N LEU A 84 -53.36 1.40 21.42
CA LEU A 84 -52.46 0.60 22.24
C LEU A 84 -51.58 1.42 23.19
N ARG A 85 -51.56 2.74 23.03
CA ARG A 85 -50.66 3.63 23.78
C ARG A 85 -50.77 3.54 25.31
N LYS A 86 -51.91 3.05 25.82
CA LYS A 86 -52.19 2.87 27.26
C LYS A 86 -51.59 1.58 27.83
N TYR A 87 -51.21 0.62 26.98
CA TYR A 87 -50.70 -0.67 27.40
C TYR A 87 -49.17 -0.66 27.43
N THR A 88 -48.60 -1.40 28.39
CA THR A 88 -47.16 -1.64 28.46
C THR A 88 -46.72 -2.51 27.29
N VAL A 89 -45.56 -2.21 26.69
CA VAL A 89 -45.03 -2.98 25.56
C VAL A 89 -44.64 -4.38 26.01
N GLU A 90 -45.24 -5.39 25.38
CA GLU A 90 -44.92 -6.80 25.61
C GLU A 90 -44.02 -7.30 24.49
N TYR A 91 -43.08 -8.18 24.85
CA TYR A 91 -42.09 -8.72 23.92
C TYR A 91 -42.18 -10.25 23.86
N ASP A 92 -41.94 -10.79 22.67
CA ASP A 92 -41.77 -12.22 22.47
C ASP A 92 -40.46 -12.74 23.08
N LYS A 93 -40.31 -14.06 23.14
CA LYS A 93 -39.05 -14.75 23.43
C LYS A 93 -37.91 -14.31 22.52
N ASP A 94 -38.24 -13.94 21.28
CA ASP A 94 -37.31 -13.45 20.26
C ASP A 94 -37.05 -11.92 20.36
N GLY A 95 -37.64 -11.22 21.34
CA GLY A 95 -37.47 -9.78 21.55
C GLY A 95 -38.29 -8.88 20.62
N TRP A 96 -39.27 -9.42 19.89
CA TRP A 96 -40.17 -8.63 19.03
C TRP A 96 -41.35 -8.05 19.82
N PRO A 97 -41.78 -6.80 19.58
CA PRO A 97 -42.98 -6.27 20.20
C PRO A 97 -44.22 -7.00 19.68
N ILE A 98 -45.09 -7.42 20.61
CA ILE A 98 -46.32 -8.16 20.30
C ILE A 98 -47.53 -7.34 20.73
N HIS A 99 -48.61 -7.38 19.96
CA HIS A 99 -49.88 -6.82 20.39
C HIS A 99 -50.41 -7.49 21.69
N PRO A 100 -50.82 -6.74 22.74
CA PRO A 100 -51.16 -7.28 24.06
C PRO A 100 -52.35 -8.25 24.02
N GLU A 101 -53.40 -7.93 23.25
CA GLU A 101 -54.62 -8.76 23.15
C GLU A 101 -54.49 -9.91 22.15
N THR A 102 -54.05 -9.65 20.91
CA THR A 102 -54.03 -10.66 19.85
C THR A 102 -52.79 -11.55 19.86
N LYS A 103 -51.76 -11.18 20.63
CA LYS A 103 -50.44 -11.83 20.65
C LYS A 103 -49.77 -11.97 19.27
N LYS A 104 -50.12 -11.10 18.30
CA LYS A 104 -49.52 -11.09 16.95
C LYS A 104 -48.40 -10.04 16.83
N ARG A 105 -47.38 -10.36 16.02
CA ARG A 105 -46.24 -9.46 15.68
C ARG A 105 -46.61 -8.40 14.61
N GLY A 106 -47.81 -7.81 14.72
CA GLY A 106 -48.34 -6.85 13.74
C GLY A 106 -48.15 -5.38 14.12
N VAL A 107 -47.45 -5.11 15.22
CA VAL A 107 -47.32 -3.78 15.82
C VAL A 107 -46.36 -2.92 15.00
N ARG A 108 -46.72 -1.65 14.79
CA ARG A 108 -45.83 -0.69 14.13
C ARG A 108 -44.57 -0.43 14.97
N LEU A 109 -43.40 -0.80 14.43
CA LEU A 109 -42.10 -0.66 15.11
C LEU A 109 -41.54 0.77 15.14
N VAL A 110 -42.07 1.65 14.29
CA VAL A 110 -41.50 2.99 14.08
C VAL A 110 -42.63 4.01 14.03
N SER A 111 -42.44 5.17 14.67
CA SER A 111 -43.41 6.25 14.61
C SER A 111 -43.53 6.81 13.20
N LYS A 112 -44.72 7.31 12.83
CA LYS A 112 -44.96 7.99 11.54
C LYS A 112 -43.91 9.07 11.20
N PRO A 113 -43.57 10.03 12.09
CA PRO A 113 -42.55 11.02 11.77
C PRO A 113 -41.16 10.41 11.62
N MET A 114 -40.83 9.37 12.39
CA MET A 114 -39.54 8.69 12.26
C MET A 114 -39.44 7.92 10.94
N GLU A 115 -40.50 7.25 10.49
CA GLU A 115 -40.56 6.59 9.18
C GLU A 115 -40.39 7.61 8.03
N PHE A 116 -40.99 8.80 8.16
CA PHE A 116 -40.79 9.89 7.22
C PHE A 116 -39.33 10.32 7.14
N VAL A 117 -38.70 10.59 8.30
CA VAL A 117 -37.28 10.98 8.37
C VAL A 117 -36.37 9.89 7.81
N LEU A 118 -36.61 8.62 8.17
CA LEU A 118 -35.84 7.48 7.67
C LEU A 118 -35.95 7.33 6.15
N ASN A 119 -37.13 7.55 5.57
CA ASN A 119 -37.31 7.52 4.13
C ASN A 119 -36.59 8.68 3.40
N ILE A 120 -36.52 9.87 4.00
CA ILE A 120 -35.72 10.99 3.47
C ILE A 120 -34.24 10.63 3.42
N ILE A 121 -33.70 10.14 4.53
CA ILE A 121 -32.27 9.82 4.61
C ILE A 121 -31.93 8.49 3.96
N PHE A 122 -32.90 7.70 3.48
CA PHE A 122 -32.68 6.35 2.98
C PHE A 122 -31.65 6.31 1.84
N PHE A 123 -31.83 7.16 0.83
CA PHE A 123 -30.92 7.20 -0.32
C PHE A 123 -29.53 7.71 0.00
N VAL A 124 -29.35 8.44 1.11
CA VAL A 124 -28.03 8.90 1.57
C VAL A 124 -27.38 7.85 2.48
N SER A 125 -28.13 7.30 3.41
CA SER A 125 -27.62 6.38 4.44
C SER A 125 -27.23 5.02 3.89
N VAL A 126 -27.98 4.46 2.93
CA VAL A 126 -27.64 3.16 2.31
C VAL A 126 -26.25 3.16 1.67
N PRO A 127 -25.91 4.07 0.74
CA PRO A 127 -24.57 4.11 0.18
C PRO A 127 -23.51 4.43 1.24
N CYS A 128 -23.80 5.28 2.23
CA CYS A 128 -22.87 5.51 3.35
C CYS A 128 -22.58 4.23 4.14
N ILE A 129 -23.58 3.39 4.44
CA ILE A 129 -23.38 2.12 5.15
C ILE A 129 -22.52 1.16 4.31
N VAL A 130 -22.80 1.05 3.00
CA VAL A 130 -22.00 0.22 2.08
C VAL A 130 -20.56 0.70 2.01
N LEU A 131 -20.34 2.01 1.91
CA LEU A 131 -19.01 2.62 1.92
C LEU A 131 -18.30 2.35 3.25
N LEU A 132 -18.95 2.58 4.39
CA LEU A 132 -18.37 2.32 5.72
C LEU A 132 -18.00 0.86 5.91
N ASN A 133 -18.85 -0.08 5.46
CA ASN A 133 -18.55 -1.50 5.49
C ASN A 133 -17.36 -1.85 4.59
N SER A 134 -17.27 -1.24 3.41
CA SER A 134 -16.13 -1.39 2.50
C SER A 134 -14.83 -0.85 3.13
N PHE A 135 -14.88 0.32 3.75
CA PHE A 135 -13.74 0.89 4.48
C PHE A 135 -13.31 0.03 5.67
N ARG A 136 -14.27 -0.54 6.42
CA ARG A 136 -13.96 -1.50 7.49
C ARG A 136 -13.23 -2.72 6.95
N GLN A 137 -13.72 -3.32 5.85
CA GLN A 137 -13.05 -4.45 5.20
C GLN A 137 -11.63 -4.10 4.73
N ILE A 138 -11.43 -2.91 4.15
CA ILE A 138 -10.11 -2.44 3.73
C ILE A 138 -9.20 -2.27 4.96
N LYS A 139 -9.70 -1.64 6.03
CA LYS A 139 -8.94 -1.44 7.27
C LYS A 139 -8.52 -2.77 7.90
N GLU A 140 -9.39 -3.76 7.90
CA GLU A 140 -9.08 -5.11 8.38
C GLU A 140 -8.03 -5.80 7.51
N LYS A 141 -8.14 -5.69 6.18
CA LYS A 141 -7.13 -6.20 5.24
C LYS A 141 -5.77 -5.51 5.46
N CYS A 142 -5.73 -4.18 5.54
CA CYS A 142 -4.50 -3.43 5.80
C CYS A 142 -3.87 -3.81 7.14
N ARG A 143 -4.67 -3.96 8.20
CA ARG A 143 -4.19 -4.39 9.52
C ARG A 143 -3.65 -5.82 9.50
N SER A 144 -4.25 -6.70 8.70
CA SER A 144 -3.76 -8.07 8.48
C SER A 144 -2.42 -8.06 7.73
N VAL A 145 -2.29 -7.26 6.68
CA VAL A 145 -1.03 -7.07 5.93
C VAL A 145 0.07 -6.53 6.83
N GLU A 146 -0.22 -5.54 7.67
CA GLU A 146 0.75 -4.99 8.62
C GLU A 146 1.21 -6.03 9.67
N LYS A 147 0.28 -6.85 10.19
CA LYS A 147 0.61 -7.97 11.09
C LYS A 147 1.49 -9.02 10.39
N ASN A 148 1.19 -9.36 9.14
CA ASN A 148 1.98 -10.32 8.36
C ASN A 148 3.37 -9.76 8.01
N MET A 149 3.45 -8.48 7.68
CA MET A 149 4.73 -7.83 7.36
C MET A 149 5.61 -7.68 8.60
N SER A 150 5.03 -7.40 9.77
CA SER A 150 5.76 -7.34 11.03
C SER A 150 6.21 -8.72 11.54
N SER A 151 5.43 -9.78 11.34
CA SER A 151 5.83 -11.16 11.66
C SER A 151 6.94 -11.65 10.72
N GLN A 152 6.84 -11.36 9.42
CA GLN A 152 7.88 -11.67 8.44
C GLN A 152 9.17 -10.86 8.70
N ARG A 153 9.07 -9.59 9.11
CA ARG A 153 10.25 -8.81 9.52
C ARG A 153 10.91 -9.35 10.79
N ARG A 154 10.15 -9.92 11.74
CA ARG A 154 10.71 -10.64 12.90
C ARG A 154 11.39 -11.95 12.50
N ASN A 155 10.83 -12.69 11.54
CA ASN A 155 11.41 -13.95 11.06
C ASN A 155 12.66 -13.72 10.19
N ASN A 156 12.66 -12.71 9.31
CA ASN A 156 13.83 -12.36 8.51
C ASN A 156 14.99 -11.83 9.38
N LYS A 157 14.69 -11.24 10.54
CA LYS A 157 15.72 -10.89 11.54
C LYS A 157 16.31 -12.11 12.26
N LYS A 158 15.64 -13.26 12.26
CA LYS A 158 16.19 -14.53 12.78
C LYS A 158 17.13 -15.21 11.78
N CYS A 159 17.01 -14.93 10.47
CA CYS A 159 17.96 -15.42 9.47
C CYS A 159 19.35 -14.75 9.54
N PHE A 160 19.49 -13.67 10.32
CA PHE A 160 20.77 -13.03 10.66
C PHE A 160 21.05 -13.09 12.18
N SER A 161 20.60 -14.15 12.86
CA SER A 161 21.12 -14.43 14.20
C SER A 161 22.58 -14.88 14.08
N SER A 162 23.50 -14.02 14.51
CA SER A 162 24.95 -14.26 14.59
C SER A 162 25.34 -15.52 15.39
N GLN A 163 24.38 -16.15 16.06
CA GLN A 163 24.55 -17.37 16.83
C GLN A 163 24.82 -18.62 15.96
N ASP A 164 24.31 -18.66 14.71
CA ASP A 164 24.57 -19.79 13.80
C ASP A 164 25.91 -19.67 13.04
N ILE A 165 26.53 -18.49 13.01
CA ILE A 165 27.86 -18.30 12.40
C ILE A 165 28.96 -18.87 13.31
N GLN A 166 28.76 -18.86 14.64
CA GLN A 166 29.74 -19.37 15.58
C GLN A 166 29.79 -20.91 15.61
N ASN A 167 28.66 -21.60 15.42
CA ASN A 167 28.65 -23.07 15.37
C ASN A 167 29.17 -23.66 14.04
N LYS A 168 29.18 -22.90 12.94
CA LYS A 168 29.76 -23.37 11.67
C LYS A 168 31.29 -23.30 11.64
N LYS A 169 31.93 -22.37 12.37
CA LYS A 169 33.40 -22.24 12.41
C LYS A 169 34.13 -23.49 12.95
N LEU A 170 33.48 -24.28 13.80
CA LEU A 170 34.03 -25.54 14.31
C LEU A 170 33.91 -26.71 13.31
N ARG A 171 32.92 -26.70 12.40
CA ARG A 171 32.74 -27.77 11.40
C ARG A 171 33.69 -27.63 10.19
N TRP A 172 34.01 -26.41 9.77
CA TRP A 172 34.86 -26.18 8.59
C TRP A 172 36.30 -26.71 8.73
N ARG A 173 36.85 -26.76 9.96
CA ARG A 173 38.21 -27.28 10.18
C ARG A 173 38.35 -28.79 9.96
N LYS A 174 37.26 -29.58 10.07
CA LYS A 174 37.31 -31.03 9.80
C LYS A 174 37.13 -31.40 8.33
N GLN A 175 36.64 -30.49 7.48
CA GLN A 175 36.30 -30.78 6.09
C GLN A 175 37.39 -30.31 5.09
N GLN A 176 38.25 -29.37 5.50
CA GLN A 176 39.38 -28.90 4.69
C GLN A 176 40.47 -29.95 4.46
N SER A 177 40.61 -30.97 5.32
CA SER A 177 41.58 -32.06 5.12
C SER A 177 41.15 -33.06 4.04
N ARG A 178 39.86 -33.12 3.68
CA ARG A 178 39.36 -33.97 2.59
C ARG A 178 39.23 -33.25 1.25
N LEU A 179 39.21 -31.91 1.25
CA LEU A 179 39.15 -31.10 0.02
C LEU A 179 40.51 -30.90 -0.67
N ARG A 180 41.63 -31.22 -0.01
CA ARG A 180 42.97 -31.20 -0.64
C ARG A 180 43.21 -32.33 -1.65
N ARG A 181 42.20 -33.13 -1.98
CA ARG A 181 42.30 -34.26 -2.93
C ARG A 181 41.19 -34.24 -3.98
N TRP A 182 40.77 -33.05 -4.40
CA TRP A 182 39.74 -32.88 -5.44
C TRP A 182 40.29 -32.87 -6.86
N MET A 183 41.61 -32.83 -7.02
CA MET A 183 42.26 -32.96 -8.31
C MET A 183 42.95 -34.32 -8.35
N THR A 184 42.50 -35.19 -9.26
CA THR A 184 43.25 -36.39 -9.61
C THR A 184 44.55 -35.97 -10.30
N PRO A 185 45.67 -36.68 -10.11
CA PRO A 185 46.95 -36.29 -10.71
C PRO A 185 46.89 -36.21 -12.25
N GLU A 186 45.97 -36.96 -12.87
CA GLU A 186 45.67 -36.87 -14.31
C GLU A 186 45.05 -35.52 -14.71
N ALA A 187 44.19 -34.94 -13.87
CA ALA A 187 43.58 -33.64 -14.12
C ALA A 187 44.59 -32.48 -13.93
N GLU A 188 45.57 -32.64 -13.03
CA GLU A 188 46.68 -31.70 -12.89
C GLU A 188 47.51 -31.64 -14.18
N LEU A 189 47.87 -32.81 -14.74
CA LEU A 189 48.62 -32.89 -16.01
C LEU A 189 47.86 -32.28 -17.20
N LEU A 190 46.56 -32.57 -17.32
CA LEU A 190 45.70 -32.01 -18.37
C LEU A 190 45.60 -30.49 -18.28
N SER A 191 45.50 -29.96 -17.05
CA SER A 191 45.43 -28.51 -16.86
C SER A 191 46.75 -27.82 -17.24
N THR A 192 47.90 -28.43 -16.92
CA THR A 192 49.21 -27.86 -17.29
C THR A 192 49.44 -27.85 -18.80
N ASP A 193 48.94 -28.84 -19.55
CA ASP A 193 49.05 -28.89 -21.02
C ASP A 193 48.17 -27.81 -21.70
N ILE A 194 46.97 -27.55 -21.18
CA ILE A 194 46.08 -26.49 -21.69
C ILE A 194 46.71 -25.11 -21.51
N TRP A 195 47.32 -24.86 -20.34
CA TRP A 195 47.99 -23.59 -20.08
C TRP A 195 49.27 -23.43 -20.91
N GLN A 196 50.03 -24.51 -21.14
CA GLN A 196 51.21 -24.45 -22.02
C GLN A 196 50.83 -24.24 -23.49
N ARG A 197 49.77 -24.88 -23.99
CA ARG A 197 49.28 -24.67 -25.37
C ARG A 197 48.66 -23.28 -25.57
N GLY A 198 47.85 -22.81 -24.62
CA GLY A 198 47.15 -21.52 -24.71
C GLY A 198 48.05 -20.29 -24.56
N LEU A 199 49.21 -20.42 -23.91
CA LEU A 199 50.17 -19.32 -23.73
C LEU A 199 51.34 -19.37 -24.72
N SER A 200 51.39 -20.35 -25.62
CA SER A 200 52.34 -20.34 -26.72
C SER A 200 51.95 -19.23 -27.71
N PRO A 201 52.83 -18.26 -28.03
CA PRO A 201 52.49 -17.13 -28.88
C PRO A 201 52.44 -17.60 -30.34
N THR A 202 51.36 -18.26 -30.72
CA THR A 202 51.03 -18.45 -32.14
C THR A 202 50.49 -17.12 -32.64
N GLY A 203 51.19 -16.50 -33.58
CA GLY A 203 50.97 -15.15 -34.09
C GLY A 203 49.66 -14.94 -34.88
N GLN A 204 48.53 -15.42 -34.36
CA GLN A 204 47.21 -15.07 -34.87
C GLN A 204 46.61 -13.97 -34.00
N LYS A 205 46.56 -12.79 -34.62
CA LYS A 205 45.92 -11.57 -34.14
C LYS A 205 44.45 -11.87 -33.86
N MET A 206 44.07 -12.05 -32.60
CA MET A 206 42.66 -12.18 -32.22
C MET A 206 41.97 -10.83 -32.40
N GLU A 207 41.06 -10.78 -33.36
CA GLU A 207 40.26 -9.61 -33.70
C GLU A 207 38.97 -9.61 -32.85
N PRO A 208 38.58 -8.50 -32.20
CA PRO A 208 37.40 -8.47 -31.34
C PRO A 208 36.10 -8.53 -32.16
N LEU A 209 35.26 -9.52 -31.87
CA LEU A 209 33.92 -9.71 -32.45
C LEU A 209 32.90 -8.72 -31.87
N LEU A 210 33.02 -7.44 -32.21
CA LEU A 210 31.94 -6.46 -32.02
C LEU A 210 31.78 -5.65 -33.30
N ASN A 211 31.10 -6.25 -34.26
CA ASN A 211 30.65 -5.60 -35.47
C ASN A 211 29.23 -5.04 -35.21
N GLU A 212 29.17 -3.79 -34.75
CA GLU A 212 27.96 -2.97 -34.90
C GLU A 212 27.85 -2.58 -36.37
N THR A 213 26.72 -2.88 -37.02
CA THR A 213 25.95 -1.92 -37.83
C THR A 213 24.80 -2.62 -38.57
N GLN A 214 23.73 -1.83 -38.75
CA GLN A 214 22.65 -1.97 -39.74
C GLN A 214 21.47 -2.89 -39.37
N PHE A 215 20.44 -2.30 -38.76
CA PHE A 215 19.07 -2.59 -39.21
C PHE A 215 18.34 -1.31 -39.58
N SER A 216 17.92 -1.31 -40.84
CA SER A 216 17.29 -0.26 -41.62
C SER A 216 15.82 -0.07 -41.25
N ALA A 217 15.38 1.17 -41.34
CA ALA A 217 13.99 1.60 -41.27
C ALA A 217 13.14 1.11 -42.45
N LYS A 218 11.84 0.88 -42.14
CA LYS A 218 10.59 1.11 -42.88
C LYS A 218 9.67 -0.12 -42.85
N TYR A 219 8.55 -0.02 -42.15
CA TYR A 219 7.21 0.18 -42.73
C TYR A 219 6.19 0.52 -41.63
N ASP A 220 5.32 1.48 -41.95
CA ASP A 220 4.15 1.92 -41.19
C ASP A 220 3.18 0.77 -40.89
N GLU A 221 2.74 0.65 -39.63
CA GLU A 221 1.33 0.33 -39.38
C GLU A 221 0.84 0.93 -38.06
N LYS A 222 -0.28 1.65 -38.18
CA LYS A 222 -0.95 2.49 -37.19
C LYS A 222 -1.60 1.62 -36.11
N ARG A 223 -0.99 1.51 -34.93
CA ARG A 223 -1.68 1.13 -33.68
C ARG A 223 -1.23 2.07 -32.57
N THR A 224 -2.13 2.93 -32.13
CA THR A 224 -2.04 3.66 -30.86
C THR A 224 -1.98 2.65 -29.71
N ILE A 225 -0.76 2.37 -29.28
CA ILE A 225 -0.40 1.65 -28.05
C ILE A 225 -0.08 2.76 -27.03
N PRO A 226 -0.64 2.73 -25.81
CA PRO A 226 -0.46 3.80 -24.84
C PRO A 226 1.00 3.85 -24.33
N ASP A 227 1.51 5.07 -24.16
CA ASP A 227 2.84 5.45 -23.65
C ASP A 227 3.20 4.79 -22.30
N SER A 228 3.61 3.52 -22.31
CA SER A 228 4.07 2.82 -21.11
C SER A 228 5.58 2.65 -21.04
N GLU A 229 6.32 2.94 -22.12
CA GLU A 229 7.77 2.71 -22.16
C GLU A 229 8.60 3.93 -21.74
N GLN A 230 7.99 5.11 -21.62
CA GLN A 230 8.70 6.36 -21.30
C GLN A 230 8.98 6.50 -19.79
N ASP A 231 8.15 5.91 -18.93
CA ASP A 231 8.34 5.89 -17.47
C ASP A 231 9.47 4.92 -17.05
N ASP A 232 9.71 3.87 -17.82
CA ASP A 232 10.73 2.86 -17.50
C ASP A 232 12.15 3.41 -17.67
N ALA A 233 12.38 4.28 -18.66
CA ALA A 233 13.67 4.92 -18.86
C ALA A 233 14.02 5.89 -17.71
N GLU A 234 13.04 6.66 -17.25
CA GLU A 234 13.25 7.60 -16.14
C GLU A 234 13.50 6.87 -14.81
N TYR A 235 12.79 5.76 -14.59
CA TYR A 235 13.03 4.88 -13.44
C TYR A 235 14.44 4.28 -13.44
N VAL A 236 14.90 3.77 -14.58
CA VAL A 236 16.25 3.20 -14.71
C VAL A 236 17.32 4.27 -14.46
N LEU A 237 17.15 5.48 -15.01
CA LEU A 237 18.09 6.58 -14.79
C LEU A 237 18.15 7.01 -13.33
N THR A 238 17.01 7.07 -12.62
CA THR A 238 17.00 7.37 -11.19
C THR A 238 17.67 6.29 -10.34
N GLN A 239 17.54 5.01 -10.72
CA GLN A 239 18.25 3.92 -10.04
C GLN A 239 19.77 3.97 -10.25
N ILE A 240 20.22 4.27 -11.47
CA ILE A 240 21.64 4.45 -11.77
C ILE A 240 22.22 5.63 -10.97
N GLN A 241 21.49 6.74 -10.88
CA GLN A 241 21.89 7.91 -10.10
C GLN A 241 22.04 7.55 -8.60
N ARG A 242 21.04 6.88 -8.01
CA ARG A 242 21.09 6.42 -6.60
C ARG A 242 22.23 5.43 -6.32
N SER A 243 22.51 4.55 -7.27
CA SER A 243 23.65 3.64 -7.23
C SER A 243 24.97 4.41 -7.14
N LYS A 244 25.17 5.41 -8.01
CA LYS A 244 26.38 6.25 -8.02
C LYS A 244 26.57 7.01 -6.71
N GLU A 245 25.51 7.60 -6.17
CA GLU A 245 25.57 8.32 -4.88
C GLU A 245 25.92 7.39 -3.70
N SER A 246 25.38 6.18 -3.71
CA SER A 246 25.67 5.18 -2.67
C SER A 246 27.12 4.72 -2.74
N LEU A 247 27.67 4.55 -3.94
CA LEU A 247 29.05 4.16 -4.17
C LEU A 247 30.02 5.27 -3.75
N ALA A 248 29.72 6.53 -4.07
CA ALA A 248 30.48 7.69 -3.62
C ALA A 248 30.52 7.81 -2.08
N LYS A 249 29.38 7.58 -1.40
CA LYS A 249 29.31 7.54 0.06
C LYS A 249 30.18 6.43 0.65
N CYS A 250 30.15 5.23 0.08
CA CYS A 250 31.01 4.13 0.52
C CYS A 250 32.50 4.42 0.32
N GLN A 251 32.90 4.98 -0.83
CA GLN A 251 34.29 5.36 -1.08
C GLN A 251 34.79 6.43 -0.10
N ASN A 252 33.96 7.43 0.21
CA ASN A 252 34.31 8.45 1.19
C ASN A 252 34.45 7.86 2.61
N ARG A 253 33.62 6.87 2.96
CA ARG A 253 33.73 6.15 4.23
C ARG A 253 35.03 5.34 4.33
N VAL A 254 35.43 4.66 3.26
CA VAL A 254 36.70 3.91 3.19
C VAL A 254 37.91 4.84 3.25
N LYS A 255 37.85 6.01 2.60
CA LYS A 255 38.91 7.03 2.70
C LYS A 255 39.06 7.57 4.12
N ALA A 256 37.94 7.83 4.82
CA ALA A 256 37.94 8.31 6.20
C ALA A 256 38.48 7.27 7.21
N THR A 257 38.24 5.97 7.00
CA THR A 257 38.82 4.93 7.84
C THR A 257 40.32 4.76 7.61
N ASN A 258 40.77 4.95 6.36
CA ASN A 258 42.19 4.85 6.02
C ASN A 258 43.02 6.05 6.50
N SER A 259 42.43 7.25 6.61
CA SER A 259 43.09 8.40 7.23
C SER A 259 43.19 8.24 8.76
N SER A 260 42.13 7.79 9.43
CA SER A 260 42.14 7.54 10.88
C SER A 260 43.13 6.44 11.32
N THR A 261 43.43 5.48 10.44
CA THR A 261 44.40 4.40 10.72
C THR A 261 45.86 4.83 10.50
N LYS A 262 46.10 5.93 9.77
CA LYS A 262 47.45 6.49 9.59
C LYS A 262 47.85 7.35 10.79
N ASP A 263 46.93 8.08 11.41
CA ASP A 263 47.23 8.93 12.57
C ASP A 263 47.52 8.13 13.85
N SER A 264 46.96 6.93 13.98
CA SER A 264 47.25 6.04 15.13
C SER A 264 48.58 5.29 15.02
N ARG A 265 49.30 5.39 13.89
CA ARG A 265 50.60 4.72 13.67
C ARG A 265 51.82 5.60 14.01
N TRP A 266 51.63 6.89 14.30
CA TRP A 266 52.70 7.83 14.68
C TRP A 266 52.72 8.19 16.18
N ALA A 267 51.88 7.55 17.00
CA ALA A 267 51.78 7.81 18.45
C ALA A 267 52.43 6.71 19.31
N LYS A 268 53.54 6.12 18.85
CA LYS A 268 54.39 5.22 19.63
C LYS A 268 55.85 5.57 19.46
#